data_AF-A0A5B0QJB5-F1
#
_entry.id   AF-A0A5B0QJB5-F1
#
_cell.length_a   1.000
_cell.length_b   1.000
_cell.length_c   1.000
_cell.angle_alpha   90.00
_cell.angle_beta   90.00
_cell.angle_gamma   90.00
#
_symmetry.space_group_name_H-M   'P 1'
#
loop_
_entity.id
_entity.type
_entity.pdbx_description
1 polymer ?
#
loop_
_entity_poly.entity_id
_entity_poly.type
_entity_poly.pdbx_seq_one_letter_code
_entity_poly.pdbx_strand_id
1 'polypeptide(L)'
;MYAILNAPGSWHDSAIAVPLYERLLNHTPDGYRIISDTAFPRKSQRLQRRILAPVKRGDRLPETPRSFSRMKLLNEEVVSARQAAEWGMRSLQGSFARLKLPMPAADHSQRLRILQAVCFLHQLRCRMVHINQTATVYDAVWDEHQVLSRRFHNLLFKDIEKRCHISRYYQGWL
;
A
#
# COMPACT_ATOMS: atom_id res chain seq x y z
N MET A 1 15.44 -0.91 -3.98
CA MET A 1 14.10 -0.63 -4.54
C MET A 1 14.11 -0.99 -6.02
N TYR A 2 13.18 -1.85 -6.45
CA TYR A 2 13.01 -2.28 -7.84
C TYR A 2 11.66 -1.77 -8.33
N ALA A 3 11.60 -1.09 -9.47
CA ALA A 3 10.37 -0.59 -10.06
C ALA A 3 10.07 -1.40 -11.32
N ILE A 4 8.88 -1.99 -11.39
CA ILE A 4 8.38 -2.69 -12.57
C ILE A 4 7.31 -1.80 -13.21
N LEU A 5 7.45 -1.56 -14.51
CA LEU A 5 6.46 -0.83 -15.30
C LEU A 5 5.41 -1.81 -15.80
N ASN A 6 4.17 -1.67 -15.33
CA ASN A 6 3.05 -2.48 -15.78
C ASN A 6 2.23 -1.67 -16.80
N ALA A 7 2.09 -2.20 -18.02
CA ALA A 7 1.17 -1.79 -19.10
C ALA A 7 0.58 -0.36 -19.01
N PRO A 8 1.32 0.69 -19.38
CA PRO A 8 0.87 2.06 -19.22
C PRO A 8 -0.27 2.43 -20.18
N GLY A 9 -1.45 2.74 -19.61
CA GLY A 9 -2.40 3.73 -20.15
C GLY A 9 -3.50 3.25 -21.11
N SER A 10 -4.15 2.10 -20.90
CA SER A 10 -5.32 1.76 -21.76
C SER A 10 -6.39 0.85 -21.15
N TRP A 11 -6.33 0.50 -19.86
CA TRP A 11 -7.18 -0.55 -19.33
C TRP A 11 -7.59 -0.28 -17.88
N HIS A 12 -8.79 -0.73 -17.50
CA HIS A 12 -9.16 -0.83 -16.10
C HIS A 12 -8.25 -1.86 -15.39
N ASP A 13 -7.68 -1.47 -14.24
CA ASP A 13 -6.77 -2.31 -13.44
C ASP A 13 -7.32 -3.72 -13.17
N SER A 14 -8.64 -3.83 -12.99
CA SER A 14 -9.35 -5.10 -12.78
C SER A 14 -9.38 -6.02 -14.00
N ALA A 15 -9.33 -5.48 -15.22
CA ALA A 15 -9.34 -6.26 -16.46
C ALA A 15 -7.95 -6.81 -16.80
N ILE A 16 -6.89 -6.00 -16.61
CA ILE A 16 -5.50 -6.46 -16.75
C ILE A 16 -5.08 -7.40 -15.64
N ALA A 17 -5.68 -7.29 -14.45
CA ALA A 17 -5.37 -8.16 -13.33
C ALA A 17 -5.91 -9.59 -13.46
N VAL A 18 -6.67 -9.94 -14.51
CA VAL A 18 -7.25 -11.29 -14.62
C VAL A 18 -6.17 -12.39 -14.67
N PRO A 19 -5.15 -12.32 -15.55
CA PRO A 19 -4.03 -13.27 -15.52
C PRO A 19 -3.18 -13.14 -14.25
N LEU A 20 -3.17 -11.95 -13.63
CA LEU A 20 -2.49 -11.75 -12.36
C LEU A 20 -3.16 -12.60 -11.27
N TYR A 21 -4.49 -12.66 -11.19
CA TYR A 21 -5.20 -13.45 -10.18
C TYR A 21 -4.80 -14.91 -10.17
N GLU A 22 -4.67 -15.55 -11.34
CA GLU A 22 -4.22 -16.94 -11.42
C GLU A 22 -2.79 -17.09 -10.87
N ARG A 23 -1.90 -16.16 -11.22
CA ARG A 23 -0.55 -16.16 -10.65
C ARG A 23 -0.54 -15.92 -9.14
N LEU A 24 -1.39 -15.01 -8.64
CA LEU A 24 -1.48 -14.77 -7.20
C LEU A 24 -2.02 -16.00 -6.45
N LEU A 25 -2.95 -16.73 -7.05
CA LEU A 25 -3.51 -17.93 -6.43
C LEU A 25 -2.53 -19.10 -6.42
N ASN A 26 -1.78 -19.29 -7.51
CA ASN A 26 -0.99 -20.50 -7.76
C ASN A 26 0.51 -20.32 -7.47
N HIS A 27 1.03 -19.09 -7.45
CA HIS A 27 2.47 -18.80 -7.31
C HIS A 27 2.81 -17.88 -6.13
N THR A 28 1.84 -17.48 -5.30
CA THR A 28 2.16 -16.80 -4.03
C THR A 28 2.67 -17.85 -3.03
N PRO A 29 3.91 -17.73 -2.52
CA PRO A 29 4.45 -18.68 -1.55
C PRO A 29 3.59 -18.72 -0.28
N ASP A 30 3.62 -19.86 0.42
CA ASP A 30 2.89 -20.00 1.66
C ASP A 30 3.45 -19.08 2.75
N GLY A 31 2.53 -18.53 3.55
CA GLY A 31 2.85 -17.45 4.51
C GLY A 31 2.81 -16.04 3.92
N TYR A 32 2.84 -15.88 2.58
CA TYR A 32 2.81 -14.56 1.94
C TYR A 32 1.42 -14.19 1.42
N ARG A 33 1.14 -12.87 1.42
CA ARG A 33 -0.07 -12.25 0.88
C ARG A 33 0.29 -10.95 0.19
N ILE A 34 -0.57 -10.51 -0.72
CA ILE A 34 -0.41 -9.26 -1.45
C ILE A 34 -1.31 -8.20 -0.83
N ILE A 35 -0.75 -7.02 -0.60
CA ILE A 35 -1.51 -5.86 -0.17
C ILE A 35 -2.01 -5.12 -1.40
N SER A 36 -3.29 -4.79 -1.41
CA SER A 36 -3.95 -4.15 -2.53
C SER A 36 -4.81 -2.98 -2.08
N ASP A 37 -5.08 -2.06 -3.01
CA ASP A 37 -6.14 -1.09 -2.80
C ASP A 37 -7.51 -1.78 -2.73
N THR A 38 -8.39 -1.14 -2.00
CA THR A 38 -9.75 -1.55 -1.73
C THR A 38 -10.66 -1.56 -2.96
N ALA A 39 -10.31 -0.84 -4.03
CA ALA A 39 -10.99 -0.89 -5.32
C ALA A 39 -10.64 -2.15 -6.12
N PHE A 40 -9.60 -2.88 -5.71
CA PHE A 40 -9.18 -4.09 -6.40
C PHE A 40 -10.16 -5.25 -6.16
N PRO A 41 -10.60 -5.96 -7.22
CA PRO A 41 -11.57 -7.03 -7.09
C PRO A 41 -11.09 -8.16 -6.17
N ARG A 42 -11.91 -8.52 -5.18
CA ARG A 42 -11.72 -9.66 -4.26
C ARG A 42 -12.90 -10.64 -4.34
N LYS A 43 -13.30 -10.97 -5.58
CA LYS A 43 -14.59 -11.62 -5.90
C LYS A 43 -14.72 -13.06 -5.37
N SER A 44 -13.62 -13.73 -5.03
CA SER A 44 -13.64 -15.11 -4.51
C SER A 44 -12.97 -15.23 -3.13
N GLN A 45 -13.44 -16.18 -2.32
CA GLN A 45 -12.86 -16.46 -1.00
C GLN A 45 -11.39 -16.90 -1.10
N ARG A 46 -11.01 -17.58 -2.20
CA ARG A 46 -9.61 -17.94 -2.49
C ARG A 46 -8.73 -16.71 -2.67
N LEU A 47 -9.22 -15.69 -3.39
CA LEU A 47 -8.51 -14.43 -3.58
C LEU A 47 -8.44 -13.61 -2.28
N GLN A 48 -9.49 -13.62 -1.46
CA GLN A 48 -9.49 -12.96 -0.15
C GLN A 48 -8.43 -13.52 0.81
N ARG A 49 -8.04 -14.80 0.66
CA ARG A 49 -6.96 -15.40 1.45
C ARG A 49 -5.56 -14.97 0.99
N ARG A 50 -5.41 -14.65 -0.30
CA ARG A 50 -4.11 -14.26 -0.90
C ARG A 50 -3.93 -12.75 -1.02
N ILE A 51 -5.01 -11.97 -1.04
CA ILE A 51 -5.02 -10.51 -1.18
C ILE A 51 -5.62 -9.87 0.07
N LEU A 52 -4.82 -9.05 0.74
CA LEU A 52 -5.23 -8.16 1.82
C LEU A 52 -5.56 -6.79 1.24
N ALA A 53 -6.72 -6.25 1.61
CA ALA A 53 -7.01 -4.84 1.37
C ALA A 53 -7.60 -4.25 2.66
N PRO A 54 -7.43 -2.94 2.89
CA PRO A 54 -8.00 -2.28 4.05
C PRO A 54 -9.49 -2.58 4.20
N VAL A 55 -9.93 -2.73 5.45
CA VAL A 55 -11.34 -2.83 5.80
C VAL A 55 -12.03 -1.53 5.41
N LYS A 56 -13.19 -1.64 4.75
CA LYS A 56 -14.00 -0.51 4.31
C LYS A 56 -15.22 -0.33 5.21
N ARG A 57 -15.78 0.88 5.18
CA ARG A 57 -17.08 1.15 5.81
C ARG A 57 -18.14 0.22 5.21
N GLY A 58 -18.81 -0.55 6.06
CA GLY A 58 -19.83 -1.54 5.65
C GLY A 58 -19.32 -2.98 5.59
N ASP A 59 -18.01 -3.22 5.75
CA ASP A 59 -17.49 -4.58 5.93
C ASP A 59 -17.96 -5.16 7.27
N ARG A 60 -18.23 -6.48 7.28
CA ARG A 60 -18.59 -7.19 8.52
C ARG A 60 -17.39 -7.24 9.46
N LEU A 61 -17.58 -6.70 10.66
CA LEU A 61 -16.57 -6.73 11.71
C LEU A 61 -16.72 -8.01 12.55
N PRO A 62 -15.62 -8.57 13.07
CA PRO A 62 -15.66 -9.70 13.98
C PRO A 62 -16.40 -9.34 15.27
N GLU A 63 -17.23 -10.26 15.75
CA GLU A 63 -18.05 -10.04 16.95
C GLU A 63 -17.25 -10.15 18.25
N THR A 64 -16.19 -10.98 18.28
CA THR A 64 -15.40 -11.14 19.51
C THR A 64 -14.35 -10.03 19.67
N PRO A 65 -14.18 -9.47 20.88
CA PRO A 65 -13.18 -8.41 21.12
C PRO A 65 -11.75 -8.80 20.73
N ARG A 66 -11.38 -10.08 20.93
CA ARG A 66 -10.07 -10.61 20.57
C ARG A 66 -9.86 -10.64 19.06
N SER A 67 -10.85 -11.12 18.30
CA SER A 67 -10.78 -11.12 16.84
C SER A 67 -10.81 -9.71 16.27
N PHE A 68 -11.60 -8.82 16.87
CA PHE A 68 -11.67 -7.42 16.47
C PHE A 68 -10.31 -6.73 16.64
N SER A 69 -9.69 -6.87 17.82
CA SER A 69 -8.37 -6.29 18.11
C SER A 69 -7.29 -6.78 17.15
N ARG A 70 -7.30 -8.08 16.81
CA ARG A 70 -6.34 -8.66 15.86
C ARG A 70 -6.55 -8.15 14.43
N MET A 71 -7.81 -8.02 14.01
CA MET A 71 -8.14 -7.47 12.70
C MET A 71 -7.77 -5.99 12.62
N LYS A 72 -8.01 -5.22 13.69
CA LYS A 72 -7.68 -3.80 13.78
C LYS A 72 -6.18 -3.56 13.57
N LEU A 73 -5.32 -4.26 14.32
CA LEU A 73 -3.87 -4.19 14.15
C LEU A 73 -3.43 -4.57 12.73
N LEU A 74 -3.98 -5.65 12.17
CA LEU A 74 -3.68 -6.04 10.79
C LEU A 74 -4.11 -4.95 9.79
N ASN A 75 -5.26 -4.33 10.01
CA ASN A 75 -5.76 -3.27 9.14
C ASN A 75 -4.88 -2.02 9.17
N GLU A 76 -4.40 -1.62 10.35
CA GLU A 76 -3.46 -0.50 10.51
C GLU A 76 -2.17 -0.74 9.70
N GLU A 77 -1.58 -1.92 9.82
CA GLU A 77 -0.37 -2.29 9.06
C GLU A 77 -0.63 -2.32 7.56
N VAL A 78 -1.77 -2.86 7.13
CA VAL A 78 -2.19 -2.85 5.72
C VAL A 78 -2.38 -1.43 5.19
N VAL A 79 -2.98 -0.53 5.98
CA VAL A 79 -3.15 0.88 5.62
C VAL A 79 -1.80 1.60 5.54
N SER A 80 -0.91 1.37 6.50
CA SER A 80 0.43 1.95 6.53
C SER A 80 1.25 1.55 5.30
N ALA A 81 1.30 0.25 5.00
CA ALA A 81 1.97 -0.27 3.81
C ALA A 81 1.41 0.32 2.50
N ARG A 82 0.09 0.48 2.42
CA ARG A 82 -0.59 1.12 1.28
C ARG A 82 -0.19 2.59 1.15
N GLN A 83 -0.22 3.36 2.24
CA GLN A 83 0.16 4.78 2.23
C GLN A 83 1.61 4.99 1.81
N ALA A 84 2.53 4.11 2.24
CA ALA A 84 3.92 4.14 1.81
C ALA A 84 4.07 4.01 0.29
N ALA A 85 3.29 3.11 -0.33
CA ALA A 85 3.26 2.96 -1.79
C ALA A 85 2.63 4.18 -2.49
N GLU A 86 1.53 4.73 -1.96
CA GLU A 86 0.89 5.93 -2.50
C GLU A 86 1.81 7.15 -2.46
N TRP A 87 2.56 7.34 -1.38
CA TRP A 87 3.54 8.43 -1.28
C TRP A 87 4.66 8.29 -2.31
N GLY A 88 5.14 7.07 -2.55
CA GLY A 88 6.10 6.80 -3.64
C GLY A 88 5.54 7.21 -5.00
N MET A 89 4.31 6.78 -5.31
CA MET A 89 3.62 7.14 -6.56
C MET A 89 3.43 8.66 -6.68
N ARG A 90 2.98 9.32 -5.61
CA ARG A 90 2.78 10.78 -5.58
C ARG A 90 4.08 11.54 -5.75
N SER A 91 5.19 11.08 -5.18
CA SER A 91 6.51 11.68 -5.34
C SER A 91 6.98 11.61 -6.80
N LEU A 92 6.76 10.46 -7.44
CA LEU A 92 7.08 10.24 -8.85
C LEU A 92 6.20 11.13 -9.76
N GLN A 93 4.89 11.18 -9.54
CA GLN A 93 3.99 12.06 -10.32
C GLN A 93 4.25 13.56 -10.06
N GLY A 94 4.63 13.93 -8.84
CA GLY A 94 4.93 15.30 -8.44
C GLY A 94 6.23 15.82 -9.05
N SER A 95 7.26 14.97 -9.13
CA SER A 95 8.60 15.36 -9.59
C SER A 95 8.72 15.47 -11.11
N PHE A 96 7.88 14.73 -11.86
CA PHE A 96 8.01 14.65 -13.32
C PHE A 96 6.77 15.20 -14.03
N ALA A 97 6.78 16.49 -14.35
CA ALA A 97 5.67 17.18 -15.04
C ALA A 97 5.25 16.50 -16.35
N ARG A 98 6.18 15.81 -17.04
CA ARG A 98 5.90 15.03 -18.26
C ARG A 98 4.80 13.98 -18.06
N LEU A 99 4.64 13.43 -16.85
CA LEU A 99 3.60 12.46 -16.54
C LEU A 99 2.20 13.07 -16.42
N LYS A 100 2.12 14.40 -16.23
CA LYS A 100 0.84 15.13 -16.18
C LYS A 100 0.32 15.50 -17.57
N LEU A 101 1.16 15.35 -18.61
CA LEU A 101 0.80 15.63 -19.99
C LEU A 101 0.32 14.35 -20.68
N PRO A 102 -0.64 14.45 -21.62
CA PRO A 102 -1.02 13.33 -22.46
C PRO A 102 0.21 12.66 -23.09
N MET A 103 0.30 11.35 -22.93
CA MET A 103 1.37 10.56 -23.53
C MET A 103 0.97 10.15 -24.95
N PRO A 104 1.95 9.94 -25.85
CA PRO A 104 1.72 9.37 -27.17
C PRO A 104 0.94 8.05 -27.06
N ALA A 105 -0.30 8.04 -27.54
CA ALA A 105 -1.16 6.86 -27.47
C ALA A 105 -0.72 5.79 -28.47
N ALA A 106 -0.36 6.23 -29.69
CA ALA A 106 0.05 5.38 -30.81
C ALA A 106 1.53 4.96 -30.78
N ASP A 107 2.41 5.75 -30.12
CA ASP A 107 3.83 5.42 -30.01
C ASP A 107 4.14 4.76 -28.66
N HIS A 108 3.96 3.44 -28.61
CA HIS A 108 4.23 2.63 -27.42
C HIS A 108 5.71 2.65 -27.02
N SER A 109 6.62 2.71 -27.99
CA SER A 109 8.07 2.73 -27.76
C SER A 109 8.50 4.03 -27.09
N GLN A 110 8.03 5.17 -27.59
CA GLN A 110 8.28 6.48 -26.98
C GLN A 110 7.66 6.57 -25.60
N ARG A 111 6.40 6.12 -25.43
CA ARG A 111 5.74 6.10 -24.12
C ARG A 111 6.52 5.27 -23.10
N LEU A 112 6.99 4.09 -23.48
CA LEU A 112 7.81 3.24 -22.63
C LEU A 112 9.12 3.92 -22.24
N ARG A 113 9.85 4.54 -23.19
CA ARG A 113 11.09 5.26 -22.91
C ARG A 113 10.89 6.40 -21.92
N ILE A 114 9.80 7.17 -22.06
CA ILE A 114 9.47 8.25 -21.12
C ILE A 114 9.28 7.68 -19.71
N LEU A 115 8.51 6.61 -19.57
CA LEU A 115 8.23 6.01 -18.26
C LEU A 115 9.47 5.39 -17.63
N GLN A 116 10.30 4.70 -18.43
CA GLN A 116 11.58 4.17 -17.97
C GLN A 116 12.52 5.28 -17.50
N ALA A 117 12.65 6.35 -18.28
CA ALA A 117 13.47 7.51 -17.92
C ALA A 117 12.99 8.12 -16.60
N VAL A 118 11.69 8.31 -16.42
CA VAL A 118 11.11 8.81 -15.18
C VAL A 118 11.43 7.89 -14.00
N CYS A 119 11.22 6.58 -14.14
CA CYS A 119 11.54 5.62 -13.08
C CYS A 119 13.03 5.62 -12.73
N PHE A 120 13.93 5.63 -13.71
CA PHE A 120 15.37 5.64 -13.47
C PHE A 120 15.85 6.93 -12.82
N LEU A 121 15.38 8.10 -13.29
CA LEU A 121 15.70 9.38 -12.68
C LEU A 121 15.17 9.49 -11.25
N HIS A 122 13.97 8.95 -10.99
CA HIS A 122 13.44 8.88 -9.64
C HIS A 122 14.31 8.00 -8.73
N GLN A 123 14.73 6.83 -9.20
CA GLN A 123 15.63 5.94 -8.45
C GLN A 123 16.99 6.61 -8.18
N LEU A 124 17.56 7.29 -9.18
CA LEU A 124 18.80 8.04 -9.01
C LEU A 124 18.64 9.12 -7.93
N ARG A 125 17.56 9.92 -7.98
CA ARG A 125 17.25 10.92 -6.98
C ARG A 125 17.11 10.31 -5.57
N CYS A 126 16.37 9.22 -5.42
CA CYS A 126 16.22 8.54 -4.12
C CYS A 126 17.56 8.06 -3.56
N ARG A 127 18.47 7.57 -4.41
CA ARG A 127 19.82 7.15 -3.99
C ARG A 127 20.72 8.32 -3.61
N MET A 128 20.66 9.42 -4.36
CA MET A 128 21.52 10.58 -4.12
C MET A 128 21.07 11.42 -2.92
N VAL A 129 19.77 11.58 -2.72
CA VAL A 129 19.20 12.41 -1.64
C VAL A 129 19.02 11.58 -0.35
N HIS A 130 19.12 10.24 -0.44
CA HIS A 130 18.86 9.30 0.65
C HIS A 130 17.46 9.41 1.29
N ILE A 131 16.52 10.08 0.62
CA ILE A 131 15.11 10.14 1.02
C ILE A 131 14.36 9.04 0.26
N ASN A 132 14.06 7.96 0.99
CA ASN A 132 13.25 6.86 0.49
C ASN A 132 12.19 6.50 1.54
N GLN A 133 11.01 7.10 1.42
CA GLN A 133 9.92 6.92 2.38
C GLN A 133 9.51 5.46 2.54
N THR A 134 9.55 4.68 1.45
CA THR A 134 9.27 3.24 1.51
C THR A 134 10.32 2.52 2.36
N ALA A 135 11.60 2.84 2.18
CA ALA A 135 12.66 2.32 3.05
C ALA A 135 12.44 2.77 4.50
N THR A 136 12.17 4.06 4.76
CA THR A 136 11.91 4.57 6.12
C THR A 136 10.76 3.85 6.81
N VAL A 137 9.66 3.56 6.10
CA VAL A 137 8.50 2.84 6.67
C VAL A 137 8.85 1.39 7.02
N TYR A 138 9.68 0.71 6.21
CA TYR A 138 9.99 -0.70 6.43
C TYR A 138 11.26 -0.93 7.29
N ASP A 139 12.26 -0.07 7.22
CA ASP A 139 13.43 -0.11 8.11
C ASP A 139 13.00 0.04 9.57
N ALA A 140 12.00 0.89 9.80
CA ALA A 140 11.30 1.06 11.07
C ALA A 140 10.65 -0.24 11.62
N VAL A 141 10.28 -1.19 10.76
CA VAL A 141 9.72 -2.49 11.19
C VAL A 141 10.81 -3.43 11.72
N TRP A 142 12.04 -3.26 11.23
CA TRP A 142 13.20 -4.05 11.63
C TRP A 142 13.97 -3.43 12.81
N ASP A 143 13.61 -2.22 13.22
CA ASP A 143 14.19 -1.54 14.39
C ASP A 143 13.50 -2.00 15.68
N GLU A 144 14.18 -2.87 16.43
CA GLU A 144 13.70 -3.40 17.72
C GLU A 144 13.35 -2.31 18.73
N HIS A 145 14.07 -1.17 18.69
CA HIS A 145 13.80 -0.03 19.57
C HIS A 145 12.49 0.65 19.20
N GLN A 146 12.15 0.71 17.91
CA GLN A 146 10.89 1.29 17.47
C GLN A 146 9.70 0.41 17.84
N VAL A 147 9.84 -0.91 17.78
CA VAL A 147 8.82 -1.87 18.23
C VAL A 147 8.57 -1.72 19.74
N LEU A 148 9.63 -1.61 20.54
CA LEU A 148 9.53 -1.34 21.98
C LEU A 148 8.87 0.02 22.26
N SER A 149 9.25 1.06 21.52
CA SER A 149 8.69 2.40 21.67
C SER A 149 7.20 2.46 21.31
N ARG A 150 6.75 1.72 20.28
CA ARG A 150 5.31 1.58 19.97
C ARG A 150 4.55 0.86 21.07
N ARG A 151 5.12 -0.21 21.63
CA ARG A 151 4.50 -0.92 22.78
C ARG A 151 4.40 -0.02 24.01
N PHE A 152 5.44 0.75 24.31
CA PHE A 152 5.43 1.73 25.40
C PHE A 152 4.43 2.85 25.16
N HIS A 153 4.36 3.38 23.94
CA HIS A 153 3.36 4.39 23.57
C HIS A 153 1.94 3.85 23.80
N ASN A 154 1.66 2.63 23.32
CA ASN A 154 0.36 1.99 23.50
C ASN A 154 0.06 1.65 24.97
N LEU A 155 1.06 1.50 25.83
CA LEU A 155 0.88 1.33 27.28
C LEU A 155 0.56 2.66 27.98
N LEU A 156 1.29 3.72 27.62
CA LEU A 156 1.21 5.04 28.27
C LEU A 156 0.00 5.85 27.82
N PHE A 157 -0.35 5.80 26.53
CA PHE A 157 -1.37 6.68 25.93
C PHE A 157 -2.71 6.00 25.71
N LYS A 158 -2.87 4.72 26.09
CA LYS A 158 -4.11 3.95 25.93
C LYS A 158 -5.35 4.68 26.47
N ASP A 159 -5.20 5.32 27.62
CA ASP A 159 -6.30 6.01 28.28
C ASP A 159 -6.54 7.42 27.73
N ILE A 160 -5.51 8.02 27.11
CA ILE A 160 -5.59 9.30 26.42
C ILE A 160 -6.28 9.13 25.06
N GLU A 161 -5.95 8.08 24.30
CA GLU A 161 -6.62 7.75 23.03
C GLU A 161 -8.11 7.43 23.23
N LYS A 162 -8.44 6.69 24.31
CA LYS A 162 -9.85 6.42 24.69
C LYS A 162 -10.65 7.68 25.00
N ARG A 163 -9.99 8.71 25.54
CA ARG A 163 -10.61 10.01 25.90
C ARG A 163 -10.45 11.06 24.81
N CYS A 164 -9.74 10.75 23.72
CA CYS A 164 -9.46 11.69 22.65
C CYS A 164 -10.75 12.04 21.91
N HIS A 165 -11.22 13.28 22.04
CA HIS A 165 -12.45 13.75 21.39
C HIS A 165 -12.38 13.70 19.86
N ILE A 166 -11.18 13.72 19.28
CA ILE A 166 -10.96 13.58 17.84
C ILE A 166 -11.30 12.16 17.36
N SER A 167 -11.07 11.11 18.18
CA SER A 167 -11.37 9.72 17.80
C SER A 167 -12.88 9.45 17.63
N ARG A 168 -13.75 10.29 18.22
CA ARG A 168 -15.22 10.24 18.00
C ARG A 168 -15.60 10.49 16.54
N TYR A 169 -14.85 11.33 15.83
CA TYR A 169 -15.08 11.59 14.40
C TYR A 169 -14.62 10.44 13.50
N TYR A 170 -13.76 9.56 14.01
CA TYR A 170 -13.26 8.37 13.33
C TYR A 170 -13.96 7.09 13.76
N GLN A 171 -15.01 7.12 14.59
CA GLN A 171 -15.82 5.95 15.01
C GLN A 171 -15.01 4.68 15.37
N GLY A 172 -13.85 4.82 16.03
CA GLY A 172 -13.01 3.68 16.44
C GLY A 172 -12.18 3.04 15.32
N TRP A 173 -11.93 3.77 14.22
CA TRP A 173 -11.08 3.34 13.10
C TRP A 173 -9.59 3.71 13.24
N LEU A 174 -9.25 4.46 14.28
CA LEU A 174 -7.91 4.48 14.88
C LEU A 174 -7.88 3.46 16.00
#